data_AF-Q7U494-F1
#
_entry.id   AF-Q7U494-F1
#
_cell.length_a   1.000
_cell.length_b   1.000
_cell.length_c   1.000
_cell.angle_alpha   90.00
_cell.angle_beta   90.00
_cell.angle_gamma   90.00
#
_symmetry.space_group_name_H-M   'P 1'
#
loop_
_entity.id
_entity.type
_entity.pdbx_description
1 polymer ?
#
loop_
_entity_poly.entity_id
_entity_poly.type
_entity_poly.pdbx_seq_one_letter_code
_entity_poly.pdbx_strand_id
1 'polypeptide(L)'
;MLSSLFPLLYGTLFVALLWQAFRVMGKGFRAASGPIAEPNDRTGRVTVHPELLDNEGKITDEALLTVRFSGDDDSQEEAPGPDAE
;
A
#
# COMPACT_ATOMS: atom_id res chain seq x y z
N MET A 1 32.58 35.78 34.13
CA MET A 1 32.93 34.92 32.98
C MET A 1 32.08 33.65 32.89
N LEU A 2 31.79 32.96 34.01
CA LEU A 2 30.95 31.76 34.01
C LEU A 2 29.48 32.04 33.59
N SER A 3 28.97 33.23 33.88
CA SER A 3 27.60 33.66 33.55
C SER A 3 27.35 33.77 32.03
N SER A 4 28.40 34.00 31.23
CA SER A 4 28.31 34.05 29.76
C SER A 4 28.43 32.67 29.12
N LEU A 5 28.92 31.67 29.87
CA LEU A 5 29.10 30.30 29.39
C LEU A 5 27.75 29.59 29.23
N PHE A 6 26.80 29.81 30.15
CA PHE A 6 25.48 29.19 30.09
C PHE A 6 24.68 29.63 28.84
N PRO A 7 24.53 30.94 28.53
CA PRO A 7 23.84 31.36 27.30
C PRO A 7 24.50 30.82 26.02
N LEU A 8 25.84 30.76 25.97
CA LEU A 8 26.56 30.21 24.82
C LEU A 8 26.32 28.70 24.68
N LEU A 9 26.34 27.95 25.77
CA LEU A 9 26.07 26.52 25.78
C LEU A 9 24.62 26.21 25.38
N TYR A 10 23.65 26.96 25.89
CA TYR A 10 22.25 26.82 25.48
C TYR A 10 22.05 27.22 24.02
N GLY A 11 22.72 28.28 23.55
CA GLY A 11 22.67 28.70 22.16
C GLY A 11 23.22 27.63 21.21
N THR A 12 24.37 27.02 21.54
CA THR A 12 24.94 25.94 20.71
C THR A 12 24.07 24.69 20.71
N LEU A 13 23.54 24.29 21.87
CA LEU A 13 22.59 23.19 21.98
C LEU A 13 21.31 23.46 21.17
N PHE A 14 20.77 24.67 21.25
CA PHE A 14 19.58 25.07 20.50
C PHE A 14 19.82 24.98 18.98
N VAL A 15 20.93 25.53 18.48
CA VAL A 15 21.28 25.46 17.05
C VAL A 15 21.50 24.01 16.61
N ALA A 16 22.16 23.19 17.43
CA ALA A 16 22.38 21.77 17.13
C ALA A 16 21.07 20.98 17.04
N LEU A 17 20.13 21.20 17.97
CA LEU A 17 18.82 20.58 17.94
C LEU A 17 17.98 21.05 16.75
N LEU A 18 18.03 22.34 16.43
CA LEU A 18 17.34 22.90 15.28
C LEU A 18 17.85 22.30 13.97
N TRP A 19 19.18 22.19 13.82
CA TRP A 19 19.80 21.51 12.69
C TRP A 19 19.38 20.04 12.59
N GLN A 20 19.34 19.33 13.72
CA GLN A 20 18.91 17.93 13.76
C GLN A 20 17.47 17.78 13.28
N ALA A 21 16.56 18.65 13.73
CA ALA A 21 15.16 18.64 13.31
C ALA A 21 15.03 18.80 11.79
N PHE A 22 15.70 19.79 11.21
CA PHE A 22 15.70 19.99 9.76
C PHE A 22 16.32 18.81 9.00
N ARG A 23 17.43 18.24 9.51
CA ARG A 23 18.08 17.06 8.92
C ARG A 23 17.20 15.80 8.94
N VAL A 24 16.34 15.64 9.94
CA VAL A 24 15.37 14.52 10.03
C VAL A 24 14.21 14.77 9.07
N MET A 25 13.65 15.98 9.06
CA MET A 25 12.55 16.35 8.18
C MET A 25 12.93 16.22 6.70
N GLY A 26 14.15 16.60 6.32
CA GLY A 26 14.65 16.41 4.95
C GLY A 26 14.76 14.94 4.50
N LYS A 27 14.92 13.99 5.44
CA LYS A 27 14.85 12.55 5.10
C LYS A 27 13.41 12.09 4.89
N GLY A 28 12.49 12.55 5.74
CA GLY A 28 11.06 12.25 5.59
C GLY A 28 10.49 12.79 4.27
N PHE A 29 10.86 14.02 3.90
CA PHE A 29 10.44 14.62 2.62
C PHE A 29 10.98 13.84 1.41
N ARG A 30 12.24 13.41 1.43
CA ARG A 30 12.84 12.59 0.37
C ARG A 30 12.17 11.22 0.23
N ALA A 31 11.70 10.63 1.32
CA ALA A 31 10.97 9.36 1.30
C ALA A 31 9.53 9.51 0.75
N ALA A 32 8.87 10.63 1.03
CA ALA A 32 7.52 10.92 0.54
C ALA A 32 7.46 11.45 -0.90
N SER A 33 8.58 11.97 -1.43
CA SER A 33 8.67 12.52 -2.80
C SER A 33 9.10 11.48 -3.84
N GLY A 34 9.34 10.24 -3.43
CA GLY A 34 9.54 9.15 -4.37
C GLY A 34 8.23 8.84 -5.11
N PRO A 35 8.28 8.28 -6.33
CA PRO A 35 7.10 7.71 -6.95
C PRO A 35 6.43 6.78 -5.94
N ILE A 36 5.10 6.89 -5.78
CA ILE A 36 4.34 5.83 -5.11
C ILE A 36 4.64 4.59 -5.94
N ALA A 37 5.47 3.70 -5.41
CA ALA A 37 5.72 2.44 -6.07
C ALA A 37 4.35 1.82 -6.33
N GLU A 38 4.07 1.42 -7.57
CA GLU A 38 2.94 0.53 -7.85
C GLU A 38 2.93 -0.54 -6.77
N PRO A 39 1.75 -0.95 -6.26
CA PRO A 39 1.64 -1.92 -5.18
C PRO A 39 2.45 -3.16 -5.53
N ASN A 40 3.70 -3.15 -5.09
CA ASN A 40 4.66 -4.19 -5.34
C ASN A 40 4.20 -5.28 -4.41
N ASP A 41 3.74 -6.39 -4.99
CA ASP A 41 3.37 -7.56 -4.24
C ASP A 41 4.47 -7.84 -3.20
N ARG A 42 4.16 -7.54 -1.93
CA ARG A 42 5.13 -7.61 -0.83
C ARG A 42 5.60 -9.03 -0.59
N THR A 43 4.88 -10.01 -1.12
CA THR A 43 5.19 -11.43 -0.98
C THR A 43 5.83 -12.02 -2.23
N GLY A 44 5.67 -11.38 -3.39
CA GLY A 44 6.05 -11.94 -4.69
C GLY A 44 5.33 -13.26 -4.99
N ARG A 45 4.20 -13.52 -4.33
CA ARG A 45 3.42 -14.75 -4.43
C ARG A 45 2.12 -14.42 -5.10
N VAL A 46 1.84 -15.11 -6.20
CA VAL A 46 0.52 -15.12 -6.81
C VAL A 46 -0.48 -15.58 -5.75
N THR A 47 -1.35 -14.66 -5.32
CA THR A 47 -2.43 -14.96 -4.39
C THR A 47 -3.70 -15.17 -5.20
N VAL A 48 -4.32 -16.33 -5.03
CA VAL A 48 -5.60 -16.68 -5.62
C VAL A 48 -6.62 -16.66 -4.49
N HIS A 49 -7.79 -16.07 -4.72
CA HIS A 49 -8.86 -16.09 -3.73
C HIS A 49 -9.28 -17.56 -3.48
N PRO A 50 -9.50 -17.98 -2.23
CA PRO A 50 -9.78 -19.39 -1.91
C PRO A 50 -11.05 -19.92 -2.58
N GLU A 51 -12.02 -19.05 -2.85
CA GLU A 51 -13.26 -19.38 -3.59
C GLU A 51 -13.01 -19.75 -5.06
N LEU A 52 -11.82 -19.46 -5.61
CA LEU A 52 -11.43 -19.84 -6.97
C LEU A 52 -10.68 -21.18 -6.99
N LEU A 53 -10.54 -21.84 -5.85
CA LEU A 53 -9.79 -23.09 -5.73
C LEU A 53 -10.71 -24.25 -5.37
N ASP A 54 -10.47 -25.41 -5.98
CA ASP A 54 -11.12 -26.67 -5.63
C ASP A 54 -10.55 -27.28 -4.32
N ASN A 55 -11.09 -28.43 -3.92
CA ASN A 55 -10.64 -29.15 -2.72
C ASN A 55 -9.18 -29.64 -2.83
N GLU A 56 -8.65 -29.78 -4.04
CA GLU A 56 -7.26 -30.14 -4.32
C GLU A 56 -6.33 -28.91 -4.43
N GLY A 57 -6.86 -27.69 -4.30
CA GLY A 57 -6.10 -26.44 -4.38
C GLY A 57 -5.73 -26.03 -5.80
N LYS A 58 -6.41 -26.54 -6.82
CA LYS A 58 -6.31 -26.07 -8.22
C LYS A 58 -7.43 -25.09 -8.55
N ILE A 59 -7.33 -24.42 -9.70
CA ILE A 59 -8.40 -23.52 -10.16
C ILE A 59 -9.69 -24.34 -10.32
N THR A 60 -10.75 -23.87 -9.67
CA THR A 60 -12.05 -24.52 -9.70
C THR A 60 -12.69 -24.39 -11.08
N ASP A 61 -13.23 -25.49 -11.61
CA ASP A 61 -14.04 -25.53 -12.82
C ASP A 61 -15.55 -25.42 -12.50
N GLU A 62 -15.91 -25.21 -11.23
CA GLU A 62 -17.31 -25.14 -10.79
C GLU A 62 -17.96 -23.79 -11.11
N ALA A 63 -19.28 -23.81 -11.31
CA ALA A 63 -20.03 -22.58 -11.57
C ALA A 63 -20.15 -21.73 -10.30
N LEU A 64 -19.42 -20.61 -10.25
CA LEU A 64 -19.48 -19.67 -9.13
C LEU A 64 -20.76 -18.84 -9.14
N LEU A 65 -21.44 -18.78 -7.99
CA LEU A 65 -22.62 -17.93 -7.83
C LEU A 65 -22.23 -16.45 -7.88
N THR A 66 -22.82 -15.70 -8.82
CA THR A 66 -22.66 -14.25 -8.89
C THR A 66 -24.00 -13.56 -8.64
N VAL A 67 -24.02 -12.57 -7.76
CA VAL A 67 -25.21 -11.74 -7.53
C VAL A 67 -25.10 -10.51 -8.42
N ARG A 68 -26.04 -10.37 -9.36
CA ARG A 68 -26.18 -9.16 -10.18
C ARG A 68 -27.23 -8.27 -9.50
N PHE A 69 -26.86 -7.04 -9.18
CA PHE A 69 -27.81 -6.05 -8.68
C PHE A 69 -28.46 -5.37 -9.88
N SER A 70 -29.75 -5.62 -10.09
CA SER A 70 -30.56 -4.99 -11.13
C SER A 70 -30.84 -3.53 -10.75
N GLY A 71 -29.89 -2.65 -11.04
CA GLY A 71 -30.00 -1.24 -10.68
C GLY A 71 -29.16 -0.29 -11.53
N ASP A 72 -28.13 -0.77 -12.24
CA ASP A 72 -27.37 0.01 -13.20
C ASP A 72 -27.33 -0.73 -14.54
N ASP A 73 -27.77 -0.02 -15.58
CA ASP A 73 -28.10 -0.46 -16.94
C ASP A 73 -27.05 -1.30 -17.65
N ASP A 74 -27.58 -2.29 -18.36
CA ASP A 74 -27.10 -2.97 -19.57
C ASP A 74 -25.81 -2.48 -20.24
N SER A 75 -24.79 -3.33 -20.18
CA SER A 75 -23.97 -3.65 -21.36
C SER A 75 -23.71 -5.16 -21.38
N GLN A 76 -24.50 -5.86 -22.19
CA GLN A 76 -24.36 -7.27 -22.54
C GLN A 76 -22.93 -7.60 -23.00
N GLU A 77 -22.27 -8.50 -22.26
CA GLU A 77 -21.35 -9.48 -22.84
C GLU A 77 -21.80 -10.86 -22.34
N GLU A 78 -22.68 -11.48 -23.12
CA GLU A 78 -23.04 -12.89 -22.99
C GLU A 78 -21.78 -13.72 -23.26
N ALA A 79 -21.15 -14.22 -22.19
CA ALA A 79 -20.19 -15.32 -22.31
C ALA A 79 -20.98 -16.62 -22.54
N PRO A 80 -20.64 -17.43 -23.55
CA PRO A 80 -21.31 -18.71 -23.78
C PRO A 80 -21.02 -19.64 -22.59
N GLY A 81 -22.08 -20.10 -21.92
CA GLY A 81 -21.97 -21.09 -20.86
C GLY A 81 -21.52 -22.46 -21.40
N PRO A 82 -20.79 -23.26 -20.61
CA PRO A 82 -20.39 -24.60 -21.03
C PRO A 82 -21.62 -25.52 -21.06
N ASP A 83 -21.87 -26.10 -22.23
CA ASP A 83 -22.88 -27.12 -22.45
C ASP A 83 -22.65 -28.31 -21.50
N ALA A 84 -23.61 -28.58 -20.62
CA ALA A 84 -23.64 -29.78 -19.78
C ALA A 84 -24.45 -30.86 -20.51
N GLU A 85 -23.76 -31.84 -21.09
CA GLU A 85 -24.29 -33.18 -21.42
C GLU A 85 -24.01 -34.17 -20.28
#